data_AF-A0A935J495-F1
#
_entry.id   AF-A0A935J495-F1
#
_cell.length_a   1.000
_cell.length_b   1.000
_cell.length_c   1.000
_cell.angle_alpha   90.00
_cell.angle_beta   90.00
_cell.angle_gamma   90.00
#
_symmetry.space_group_name_H-M   'P 1'
#
loop_
_entity.id
_entity.type
_entity.pdbx_description
1 polymer ?
#
loop_
_entity_poly.entity_id
_entity_poly.type
_entity_poly.pdbx_seq_one_letter_code
_entity_poly.pdbx_strand_id
1 'polypeptide(L)'
;MFAYQAIAVVIFLLSMYLSVRWFQQPFIGAFYEHTLVFNGTGPGEPSPEWALFGQVVVGDQLTAINGESVSSSEQIHSILNDRVPGENVIVTVHSEAGDRDLNVTLHEFPSSSRTTYFIVPSILSLIFLIASWWIFGLRRNEPAGRAFRFLHRRLPLLQALILIL
;
A
#
# COMPACT_ATOMS: atom_id res chain seq x y z
N MET A 1 26.01 -9.02 -0.22
CA MET A 1 25.39 -8.84 -1.56
C MET A 1 24.26 -9.83 -1.80
N PHE A 2 24.48 -11.15 -1.71
CA PHE A 2 23.38 -12.14 -1.80
C PHE A 2 22.33 -12.01 -0.69
N ALA A 3 22.74 -11.59 0.51
CA ALA A 3 21.80 -11.31 1.61
C ALA A 3 20.75 -10.24 1.23
N TYR A 4 21.13 -9.18 0.51
CA TYR A 4 20.20 -8.14 0.08
C TYR A 4 19.17 -8.67 -0.93
N GLN A 5 19.63 -9.47 -1.91
CA GLN A 5 18.74 -10.10 -2.89
C GLN A 5 17.79 -11.11 -2.22
N ALA A 6 18.28 -11.90 -1.25
CA ALA A 6 17.44 -12.82 -0.48
C ALA A 6 16.38 -12.07 0.34
N ILE A 7 16.76 -10.98 1.00
CA ILE A 7 15.82 -10.11 1.73
C ILE A 7 14.78 -9.53 0.76
N ALA A 8 15.18 -9.05 -0.42
CA ALA A 8 14.26 -8.49 -1.41
C ALA A 8 13.24 -9.52 -1.90
N VAL A 9 13.67 -10.77 -2.15
CA VAL A 9 12.76 -11.88 -2.50
C VAL A 9 11.81 -12.20 -1.34
N VAL A 10 12.31 -12.26 -0.10
CA VAL A 10 11.47 -12.50 1.09
C VAL A 10 10.42 -11.39 1.24
N ILE A 11 10.80 -10.12 1.09
CA ILE A 11 9.88 -8.98 1.16
C ILE A 11 8.83 -9.06 0.05
N PHE A 12 9.23 -9.42 -1.17
CA PHE A 12 8.29 -9.58 -2.30
C PHE A 12 7.29 -10.73 -2.07
N LEU A 13 7.75 -11.87 -1.56
CA LEU A 13 6.85 -12.99 -1.24
C LEU A 13 5.91 -12.63 -0.08
N LEU A 14 6.44 -11.93 0.94
CA LEU A 14 5.64 -11.47 2.07
C LEU A 14 4.59 -10.45 1.65
N SER A 15 4.91 -9.51 0.77
CA SER A 15 3.96 -8.52 0.25
C SER A 15 2.86 -9.19 -0.56
N MET A 16 3.20 -10.20 -1.37
CA MET A 16 2.21 -10.98 -2.13
C MET A 16 1.26 -11.73 -1.19
N TYR A 17 1.79 -12.36 -0.14
CA TYR A 17 0.98 -13.03 0.88
C TYR A 17 0.04 -12.07 1.62
N LEU A 18 0.56 -10.93 2.09
CA LEU A 18 -0.24 -9.92 2.79
C LEU A 18 -1.36 -9.36 1.91
N SER A 19 -1.07 -9.14 0.63
CA SER A 19 -2.05 -8.62 -0.31
C SER A 19 -3.19 -9.60 -0.57
N VAL A 20 -2.91 -10.90 -0.71
CA VAL A 20 -3.96 -11.91 -0.88
C VAL A 20 -4.88 -11.94 0.35
N ARG A 21 -4.33 -11.87 1.57
CA ARG A 21 -5.15 -11.75 2.79
C ARG A 21 -6.02 -10.50 2.77
N TRP A 22 -5.48 -9.36 2.33
CA TRP A 22 -6.22 -8.10 2.28
C TRP A 22 -7.39 -8.16 1.29
N PHE A 23 -7.22 -8.79 0.11
CA PHE A 23 -8.32 -8.93 -0.86
C PHE A 23 -9.48 -9.82 -0.42
N GLN A 24 -9.28 -10.68 0.57
CA GLN A 24 -10.32 -11.54 1.12
C GLN A 24 -11.19 -10.82 2.16
N GLN A 25 -10.82 -9.60 2.55
CA GLN A 25 -11.57 -8.81 3.50
C GLN A 25 -12.72 -8.08 2.80
N PRO A 26 -13.87 -7.88 3.48
CA PRO A 26 -14.96 -7.08 2.94
C PRO A 26 -14.50 -5.65 2.66
N PHE A 27 -14.76 -5.19 1.44
CA PHE A 27 -14.42 -3.86 0.98
C PHE A 27 -15.62 -2.92 1.15
N ILE A 28 -15.37 -1.79 1.80
CA ILE A 28 -16.40 -0.76 2.11
C ILE A 28 -16.67 0.20 0.94
N GLY A 29 -15.97 0.04 -0.18
CA GLY A 29 -16.27 0.79 -1.40
C GLY A 29 -15.58 2.14 -1.57
N ALA A 30 -14.55 2.45 -0.78
CA ALA A 30 -13.68 3.60 -1.00
C ALA A 30 -12.28 3.39 -0.38
N PHE A 31 -11.28 4.09 -0.89
CA PHE A 31 -9.95 4.17 -0.27
C PHE A 31 -9.83 5.36 0.67
N TYR A 32 -9.13 5.12 1.78
CA TYR A 32 -8.87 6.09 2.83
C TYR A 32 -7.42 5.98 3.33
N GLU A 33 -6.93 7.04 3.95
CA GLU A 33 -5.59 7.11 4.54
C GLU A 33 -5.55 6.58 5.97
N HIS A 34 -4.37 6.59 6.61
CA HIS A 34 -4.23 6.12 7.99
C HIS A 34 -5.09 6.94 8.99
N THR A 35 -5.41 8.18 8.64
CA THR A 35 -6.29 9.09 9.39
C THR A 35 -7.76 8.86 9.11
N LEU A 36 -8.09 7.87 8.28
CA LEU A 36 -9.43 7.55 7.78
C LEU A 36 -10.02 8.66 6.89
N VAL A 37 -9.17 9.52 6.32
CA VAL A 37 -9.55 10.55 5.36
C VAL A 37 -9.59 9.97 3.95
N PHE A 38 -10.64 10.25 3.19
CA PHE A 38 -10.77 9.82 1.80
C PHE A 38 -9.86 10.67 0.90
N ASN A 39 -9.07 9.98 0.07
CA ASN A 39 -8.04 10.61 -0.77
C ASN A 39 -8.44 10.76 -2.25
N GLY A 40 -9.65 10.35 -2.62
CA GLY A 40 -10.13 10.44 -4.00
C GLY A 40 -9.51 9.42 -4.97
N THR A 41 -8.79 8.42 -4.48
CA THR A 41 -8.28 7.34 -5.32
C THR A 41 -9.38 6.29 -5.53
N GLY A 42 -9.76 6.08 -6.79
CA GLY A 42 -10.79 5.12 -7.15
C GLY A 42 -10.87 4.90 -8.67
N PRO A 43 -11.84 4.09 -9.14
CA PRO A 43 -12.04 3.83 -10.55
C PRO A 43 -12.51 5.09 -11.27
N GLY A 44 -12.12 5.22 -12.55
CA GLY A 44 -12.59 6.33 -13.39
C GLY A 44 -14.07 6.23 -13.77
N GLU A 45 -14.69 5.05 -13.62
CA GLU A 45 -16.10 4.79 -13.93
C GLU A 45 -16.87 4.38 -12.66
N PRO A 46 -18.11 4.86 -12.48
CA PRO A 46 -18.97 4.44 -11.37
C PRO A 46 -19.21 2.92 -11.39
N SER A 47 -19.04 2.29 -10.24
CA SER A 47 -19.27 0.85 -10.09
C SER A 47 -19.93 0.55 -8.73
N PRO A 48 -20.78 -0.50 -8.62
CA PRO A 48 -21.44 -0.83 -7.36
C PRO A 48 -20.47 -1.12 -6.23
N GLU A 49 -19.33 -1.76 -6.53
CA GLU A 49 -18.31 -2.08 -5.54
C GLU A 49 -17.62 -0.83 -4.97
N TRP A 50 -17.76 0.32 -5.64
CA TRP A 50 -17.21 1.62 -5.28
C TRP A 50 -18.31 2.63 -4.91
N ALA A 51 -19.46 2.15 -4.41
CA ALA A 51 -20.60 3.00 -4.08
C ALA A 51 -20.28 4.09 -3.05
N LEU A 52 -19.41 3.83 -2.07
CA LEU A 52 -19.00 4.84 -1.09
C LEU A 52 -18.15 5.94 -1.75
N PHE A 53 -17.23 5.57 -2.64
CA PHE A 53 -16.37 6.52 -3.36
C PHE A 53 -17.18 7.55 -4.16
N GLY A 54 -18.32 7.15 -4.73
CA GLY A 54 -19.23 8.07 -5.43
C GLY A 54 -20.02 9.02 -4.52
N GLN A 55 -20.01 8.80 -3.20
CA GLN A 55 -20.79 9.57 -2.22
C GLN A 55 -19.91 10.48 -1.33
N VAL A 56 -18.62 10.15 -1.20
CA VAL A 56 -17.65 10.92 -0.40
C VAL A 56 -16.83 11.85 -1.28
N VAL A 57 -16.35 12.93 -0.67
CA VAL A 57 -15.44 13.88 -1.32
C VAL A 57 -14.04 13.77 -0.71
N VAL A 58 -13.02 14.16 -1.46
CA VAL A 58 -11.65 14.27 -0.94
C VAL A 58 -11.65 15.18 0.29
N GLY A 59 -11.09 14.69 1.40
CA GLY A 59 -11.06 15.41 2.67
C GLY A 59 -12.16 15.01 3.66
N ASP A 60 -13.21 14.31 3.21
CA ASP A 60 -14.17 13.70 4.14
C ASP A 60 -13.43 12.64 4.99
N GLN A 61 -13.81 12.51 6.27
CA GLN A 61 -13.22 11.56 7.20
C GLN A 61 -14.25 10.53 7.66
N LEU A 62 -13.89 9.26 7.61
CA LEU A 62 -14.69 8.20 8.22
C LEU A 62 -14.55 8.24 9.75
N THR A 63 -15.68 8.35 10.46
CA THR A 63 -15.69 8.49 11.93
C THR A 63 -16.45 7.39 12.64
N ALA A 64 -17.40 6.72 11.97
CA ALA A 64 -18.10 5.57 12.53
C ALA A 64 -18.57 4.58 11.46
N ILE A 65 -18.75 3.32 11.87
CA ILE A 65 -19.41 2.27 11.08
C ILE A 65 -20.48 1.63 11.96
N ASN A 66 -21.73 1.60 11.49
CA ASN A 66 -22.90 1.10 12.22
C ASN A 66 -23.07 1.75 13.61
N GLY A 67 -22.67 3.02 13.75
CA GLY A 67 -22.69 3.75 15.02
C GLY A 67 -21.52 3.47 15.96
N GLU A 68 -20.62 2.53 15.61
CA GLU A 68 -19.37 2.30 16.34
C GLU A 68 -18.29 3.27 15.83
N SER A 69 -17.75 4.10 16.73
CA SER A 69 -16.71 5.05 16.36
C SER A 69 -15.41 4.35 15.97
N VAL A 70 -14.83 4.78 14.85
CA VAL A 70 -13.57 4.26 14.33
C VAL A 70 -12.55 5.38 14.23
N SER A 71 -11.32 5.09 14.64
CA SER A 71 -10.17 5.99 14.54
C SER A 71 -8.94 5.34 13.93
N SER A 72 -8.98 4.03 13.67
CA SER A 72 -7.89 3.31 13.01
C SER A 72 -8.39 2.26 12.01
N SER A 73 -7.52 1.89 11.07
CA SER A 73 -7.82 0.86 10.07
C SER A 73 -8.03 -0.51 10.72
N GLU A 74 -7.32 -0.82 11.81
CA GLU A 74 -7.47 -2.07 12.55
C GLU A 74 -8.87 -2.21 13.16
N GLN A 75 -9.46 -1.11 13.65
CA GLN A 75 -10.83 -1.12 14.18
C GLN A 75 -11.84 -1.40 13.09
N ILE A 76 -11.70 -0.74 11.93
CA ILE A 76 -12.52 -1.01 10.75
C ILE A 76 -12.40 -2.48 10.35
N HIS A 77 -11.17 -3.00 10.25
CA HIS A 77 -10.95 -4.40 9.94
C HIS A 77 -11.60 -5.33 10.96
N SER A 78 -11.55 -5.02 12.25
CA SER A 78 -12.22 -5.81 13.29
C SER A 78 -13.74 -5.83 13.09
N ILE A 79 -14.35 -4.67 12.81
CA ILE A 79 -15.80 -4.54 12.60
C ILE A 79 -16.23 -5.27 11.33
N LEU A 80 -15.45 -5.15 10.25
CA LEU A 80 -15.76 -5.77 8.96
C LEU A 80 -15.45 -7.27 8.92
N ASN A 81 -14.54 -7.77 9.76
CA ASN A 81 -14.16 -9.19 9.76
C ASN A 81 -15.32 -10.13 10.18
N ASP A 82 -16.28 -9.61 10.94
CA ASP A 82 -17.48 -10.34 11.35
C ASP A 82 -18.64 -10.20 10.34
N ARG A 83 -18.39 -9.54 9.20
CA ARG A 83 -19.39 -9.21 8.17
C ARG A 83 -19.12 -9.99 6.89
N VAL A 84 -20.16 -10.11 6.07
CA VAL A 84 -20.09 -10.82 4.79
C VAL A 84 -20.25 -9.86 3.61
N PRO A 85 -19.58 -10.13 2.47
CA PRO A 85 -19.89 -9.42 1.22
C PRO A 85 -21.37 -9.55 0.87
N GLY A 86 -21.98 -8.44 0.46
CA GLY A 86 -23.41 -8.28 0.19
C GLY A 86 -24.21 -7.70 1.35
N GLU A 87 -23.63 -7.57 2.55
CA GLU A 87 -24.29 -6.93 3.70
C GLU A 87 -24.27 -5.40 3.58
N ASN A 88 -25.33 -4.75 4.07
CA ASN A 88 -25.39 -3.28 4.13
C ASN A 88 -24.85 -2.78 5.48
N VAL A 89 -24.03 -1.74 5.43
CA VAL A 89 -23.49 -1.06 6.61
C VAL A 89 -23.73 0.44 6.49
N ILE A 90 -23.93 1.09 7.63
CA ILE A 90 -24.05 2.54 7.74
C ILE A 90 -22.67 3.09 8.03
N VAL A 91 -22.22 4.04 7.21
CA VAL A 91 -20.90 4.66 7.28
C VAL A 91 -21.10 6.13 7.63
N THR A 92 -20.66 6.54 8.81
CA THR A 92 -20.72 7.95 9.21
C THR A 92 -19.44 8.65 8.79
N VAL A 93 -19.59 9.72 8.02
CA VAL A 93 -18.50 10.55 7.53
C VAL A 93 -18.61 11.97 8.07
N HIS A 94 -17.50 12.51 8.54
CA HIS A 94 -17.35 13.91 8.90
C HIS A 94 -16.90 14.71 7.68
N SER A 95 -17.66 15.75 7.34
CA SER A 95 -17.40 16.67 6.23
C SER A 95 -17.44 18.12 6.73
N GLU A 96 -17.03 19.07 5.90
CA GLU A 96 -17.12 20.51 6.24
C GLU A 96 -18.57 20.95 6.53
N ALA A 97 -19.56 20.29 5.92
CA ALA A 97 -20.98 20.54 6.13
C ALA A 97 -21.55 19.86 7.40
N GLY A 98 -20.75 19.06 8.10
CA GLY A 98 -21.15 18.25 9.25
C GLY A 98 -21.13 16.74 8.97
N ASP A 99 -21.61 15.98 9.94
CA ASP A 99 -21.65 14.52 9.89
C ASP A 99 -22.80 14.02 9.01
N ARG A 100 -22.53 12.97 8.22
CA ARG A 100 -23.50 12.36 7.31
C ARG A 100 -23.42 10.84 7.40
N ASP A 101 -24.57 10.18 7.44
CA ASP A 101 -24.68 8.73 7.39
C ASP A 101 -24.93 8.25 5.96
N LEU A 102 -24.07 7.37 5.48
CA LEU A 102 -24.11 6.80 4.13
C LEU A 102 -24.37 5.31 4.21
N ASN A 103 -25.40 4.83 3.53
CA ASN A 103 -25.68 3.40 3.45
C ASN A 103 -24.89 2.77 2.30
N VAL A 104 -24.07 1.77 2.60
CA VAL A 104 -23.17 1.13 1.64
C VAL A 104 -23.25 -0.37 1.75
N THR A 105 -23.30 -1.05 0.60
CA THR A 105 -23.19 -2.51 0.54
C THR A 105 -21.72 -2.92 0.51
N LEU A 106 -21.34 -3.85 1.37
CA LEU A 106 -20.00 -4.44 1.37
C LEU A 106 -19.81 -5.32 0.14
N HIS A 107 -18.66 -5.24 -0.51
CA HIS A 107 -18.34 -6.06 -1.66
C HIS A 107 -17.00 -6.77 -1.45
N GLU A 108 -16.73 -7.81 -2.24
CA GLU A 108 -15.35 -8.28 -2.39
C GLU A 108 -14.55 -7.26 -3.20
N PHE A 109 -13.24 -7.19 -2.95
CA PHE A 109 -12.41 -6.25 -3.71
C PHE A 109 -12.42 -6.58 -5.21
N PRO A 110 -12.88 -5.66 -6.08
CA PRO A 110 -13.18 -5.95 -7.48
C PRO A 110 -11.94 -6.39 -8.25
N SER A 111 -12.12 -7.35 -9.16
CA SER A 111 -11.04 -7.96 -9.94
C SER A 111 -10.33 -6.96 -10.88
N SER A 112 -11.08 -6.01 -11.44
CA SER A 112 -10.53 -4.91 -12.25
C SER A 112 -9.55 -4.06 -11.43
N SER A 113 -9.98 -3.59 -10.26
CA SER A 113 -9.14 -2.80 -9.35
C SER A 113 -7.94 -3.60 -8.83
N ARG A 114 -8.11 -4.90 -8.56
CA ARG A 114 -7.00 -5.81 -8.20
C ARG A 114 -5.89 -5.81 -9.27
N THR A 115 -6.27 -5.81 -10.53
CA THR A 115 -5.31 -5.79 -11.64
C THR A 115 -4.54 -4.47 -11.67
N THR A 116 -5.25 -3.36 -11.62
CA THR A 116 -4.67 -2.00 -11.73
C THR A 116 -3.80 -1.64 -10.52
N TYR A 117 -4.28 -1.86 -9.30
CA TYR A 117 -3.59 -1.39 -8.09
C TYR A 117 -2.57 -2.39 -7.53
N PHE A 118 -2.60 -3.66 -7.95
CA PHE A 118 -1.72 -4.67 -7.37
C PHE A 118 -0.94 -5.51 -8.37
N ILE A 119 -1.61 -6.09 -9.38
CA ILE A 119 -0.93 -6.97 -10.34
C ILE A 119 0.08 -6.19 -11.19
N VAL A 120 -0.30 -5.02 -11.72
CA VAL A 120 0.60 -4.18 -12.52
C VAL A 120 1.86 -3.76 -11.72
N PRO A 121 1.74 -3.17 -10.51
CA PRO A 121 2.91 -2.89 -9.67
C PRO A 121 3.75 -4.11 -9.31
N SER A 122 3.11 -5.27 -9.08
CA SER A 122 3.80 -6.52 -8.72
C SER A 122 4.63 -7.07 -9.87
N ILE A 123 4.11 -7.03 -11.11
CA ILE A 123 4.87 -7.39 -12.32
C ILE A 123 6.05 -6.44 -12.48
N LEU A 124 5.84 -5.13 -12.29
CA LEU A 124 6.92 -4.15 -12.36
C LEU A 124 8.02 -4.45 -11.33
N SER A 125 7.64 -4.73 -10.08
CA SER A 125 8.58 -5.12 -9.02
C SER A 125 9.35 -6.40 -9.36
N LEU A 126 8.67 -7.40 -9.91
CA LEU A 126 9.31 -8.64 -10.37
C LEU A 126 10.33 -8.40 -11.48
N ILE A 127 10.01 -7.55 -12.46
CA ILE A 127 10.94 -7.17 -13.53
C ILE A 127 12.19 -6.51 -12.93
N PHE A 128 12.03 -5.58 -11.98
CA PHE A 128 13.17 -4.95 -11.29
C PHE A 128 13.98 -5.96 -10.47
N LEU A 129 13.35 -6.94 -9.82
CA LEU A 129 14.05 -7.99 -9.09
C LEU A 129 14.87 -8.88 -10.03
N ILE A 130 14.31 -9.26 -11.17
CA ILE A 130 15.02 -10.04 -12.20
C ILE A 130 16.18 -9.23 -12.80
N ALA A 131 15.96 -7.95 -13.11
CA ALA A 131 17.00 -7.06 -13.62
C ALA A 131 18.14 -6.87 -12.60
N SER A 132 17.80 -6.66 -11.33
CA SER A 132 18.76 -6.61 -10.22
C SER A 132 19.57 -7.91 -10.15
N TRP A 133 18.89 -9.06 -10.21
CA TRP A 133 19.55 -10.36 -10.24
C TRP A 133 20.53 -10.47 -11.42
N TRP A 134 20.10 -10.05 -12.61
CA TRP A 134 20.91 -10.11 -13.83
C TRP A 134 22.16 -9.23 -13.73
N ILE A 135 22.00 -7.96 -13.34
CA ILE A 135 23.10 -6.99 -13.25
C ILE A 135 24.12 -7.43 -12.19
N PHE A 136 23.68 -7.84 -11.01
CA PHE A 136 24.58 -8.19 -9.90
C PHE A 136 25.11 -9.63 -9.95
N GLY A 137 24.37 -10.53 -10.60
CA GLY A 137 24.74 -11.94 -10.77
C GLY A 137 25.68 -12.18 -11.95
N LEU A 138 25.39 -11.60 -13.12
CA LEU A 138 26.08 -11.91 -14.38
C LEU A 138 27.18 -10.90 -14.78
N ARG A 139 27.09 -9.62 -14.42
CA ARG A 139 28.13 -8.60 -14.72
C ARG A 139 29.20 -8.46 -13.64
N ARG A 140 29.36 -9.47 -12.77
CA ARG A 140 30.31 -9.47 -11.63
C ARG A 140 31.79 -9.26 -12.01
N ASN A 141 32.14 -9.46 -13.29
CA ASN A 141 33.50 -9.32 -13.81
C ASN A 141 33.80 -7.97 -14.50
N GLU A 142 32.87 -7.03 -14.59
CA GLU A 142 33.17 -5.72 -15.19
C GLU A 142 33.91 -4.79 -14.21
N PRO A 143 35.00 -4.13 -14.65
CA PRO A 143 35.92 -3.35 -13.80
C PRO A 143 35.29 -2.13 -13.12
N ALA A 144 34.07 -1.72 -13.48
CA ALA A 144 33.35 -0.63 -12.82
C ALA A 144 33.09 -0.90 -11.31
N GLY A 145 33.00 -2.16 -10.89
CA GLY A 145 32.87 -2.56 -9.48
C GLY A 145 34.17 -2.47 -8.65
N ARG A 146 35.34 -2.20 -9.27
CA ARG A 146 36.59 -1.94 -8.54
C ARG A 146 36.76 -0.48 -8.15
N ALA A 147 36.26 0.47 -8.96
CA ALA A 147 36.39 1.90 -8.68
C ALA A 147 35.66 2.34 -7.40
N PHE A 148 34.47 1.78 -7.13
CA PHE A 148 33.70 2.12 -5.92
C PHE A 148 34.34 1.62 -4.60
N ARG A 149 35.16 0.56 -4.67
CA ARG A 149 35.90 0.04 -3.49
C ARG A 149 37.07 0.94 -3.08
N PHE A 150 37.60 1.76 -3.98
CA PHE A 150 38.65 2.72 -3.63
C PHE A 150 38.11 3.99 -2.97
N LEU A 151 36.88 4.40 -3.29
CA LEU A 151 36.27 5.62 -2.74
C LEU A 151 35.90 5.47 -1.25
N HIS A 152 35.38 4.30 -0.85
CA HIS A 152 35.00 4.03 0.54
C HIS A 152 36.18 3.85 1.52
N ARG A 153 37.41 3.60 1.02
CA ARG A 153 38.59 3.42 1.89
C ARG A 153 39.22 4.74 2.37
N ARG A 154 38.90 5.88 1.73
CA ARG A 154 39.52 7.19 2.04
C ARG A 154 38.63 8.15 2.83
N LEU A 155 37.34 7.87 2.99
CA LEU A 155 36.42 8.73 3.76
C LEU A 155 36.79 8.90 5.24
N PRO A 156 37.28 7.87 5.98
CA PRO A 156 37.65 8.07 7.38
C PRO A 156 38.95 8.88 7.57
N LEU A 157 39.81 8.97 6.55
CA LEU A 157 41.07 9.74 6.63
C LEU A 157 40.85 11.25 6.52
N LEU A 158 39.83 11.70 5.77
CA LEU A 158 39.49 13.12 5.66
C LEU A 158 38.74 13.63 6.90
N GLN A 159 37.89 12.82 7.53
CA GLN A 159 37.25 13.19 8.79
C GLN A 159 38.26 13.30 9.95
N ALA A 160 39.32 12.48 9.96
CA ALA A 160 40.38 12.58 10.97
C ALA A 160 41.24 13.85 10.80
N LEU A 161 41.41 14.37 9.58
CA LEU A 161 42.19 15.60 9.33
C LEU A 161 41.41 16.88 9.70
N ILE A 162 40.08 16.87 9.58
CA ILE A 162 39.21 18.01 9.93
C ILE A 162 39.02 18.15 11.45
N LEU A 163 39.25 17.08 12.23
CA LEU A 163 39.18 17.12 13.70
C LEU A 163 40.50 17.56 14.37
N ILE A 164 41.55 17.87 13.60
CA ILE A 164 42.88 18.26 14.09
C ILE A 164 43.29 19.69 13.64
N LEU A 165 42.42 20.41 12.93
CA LEU A 165 42.55 21.83 12.59
C LEU A 165 41.46 22.64 13.30
#